data_AF-A0A3B4T2K0-F1
#
_entry.id   AF-A0A3B4T2K0-F1
#
_cell.length_a   1.000
_cell.length_b   1.000
_cell.length_c   1.000
_cell.angle_alpha   90.00
_cell.angle_beta   90.00
_cell.angle_gamma   90.00
#
_symmetry.space_group_name_H-M   'P 1'
#
loop_
_entity.id
_entity.type
_entity.pdbx_description
1 polymer ?
#
loop_
_entity_poly.entity_id
_entity_poly.type
_entity_poly.pdbx_seq_one_letter_code
_entity_poly.pdbx_strand_id
1 'polypeptide(L)'
;MATAMSCGVSSVFLLFYVFTSCLGLFSGGETFKRQVSVELNPGLTVTPPGGDLLHVRAVGDNDTLHFLFCSQGAPTLLLVHTNSSSSTVKVDWPLFLARNTSGSLRVEPESSILYSTAVVFSRLLEYDDVNDTADPTSDPFPPYELQNFTWSRLNLSGPVALLCGAASNFTNGSLCLQLSVFQSEGRGELWPRLIHTANSSQMGVWLDGMLPRANRSRFLLELQAVSGAYPLSRVEVHRSIDDEYTPSIFKVSQWVSSVNGSSDVLGFVQWKPVAYRQSNPALEDATPCRHSDPRPQSSEKTAASSGLIRAFYSEPDTFALNVSFGLAGEPFYNSTQFLSWTVLVGVGSPPVDSFSPLVVAIMAVGLGTPVVFLLLGGLWVCIRKRAADSTTAYEPIN
;
A
#
# COMPACT_ATOMS: atom_id res chain seq x y z
N MET A 1 12.62 32.57 59.61
CA MET A 1 11.37 32.74 58.84
C MET A 1 11.78 32.96 57.39
N ALA A 2 11.18 32.23 56.44
CA ALA A 2 11.54 32.10 55.01
C ALA A 2 12.64 31.07 54.67
N THR A 3 12.23 29.83 54.35
CA THR A 3 12.76 28.93 53.28
C THR A 3 12.12 27.53 53.39
N ALA A 4 10.80 27.44 53.21
CA ALA A 4 10.12 26.13 53.14
C ALA A 4 8.84 26.18 52.30
N MET A 5 8.86 26.88 51.16
CA MET A 5 7.76 26.87 50.19
C MET A 5 8.35 27.01 48.79
N SER A 6 8.74 25.91 48.16
CA SER A 6 9.08 25.91 46.72
C SER A 6 8.97 24.53 46.06
N CYS A 7 9.16 23.43 46.80
CA CYS A 7 9.17 22.09 46.18
C CYS A 7 7.77 21.51 45.85
N GLY A 8 6.70 21.89 46.54
CA GLY A 8 5.36 21.31 46.30
C GLY A 8 4.67 21.83 45.03
N VAL A 9 5.04 23.02 44.57
CA VAL A 9 4.38 23.69 43.43
C VAL A 9 4.88 23.10 42.10
N SER A 10 6.17 22.75 42.01
CA SER A 10 6.78 22.21 40.77
C SER A 10 6.26 20.81 40.39
N SER A 11 5.97 19.93 41.35
CA SER A 11 5.46 18.58 41.07
C SER A 11 4.00 18.57 40.59
N VAL A 12 3.17 19.52 41.03
CA VAL A 12 1.78 19.66 40.59
C VAL A 12 1.71 20.20 39.16
N PHE A 13 2.60 21.14 38.80
CA PHE A 13 2.71 21.63 37.42
C PHE A 13 3.18 20.55 36.45
N LEU A 14 4.07 19.64 36.86
CA LEU A 14 4.54 18.53 36.01
C LEU A 14 3.42 17.52 35.71
N LEU A 15 2.62 17.18 36.73
CA LEU A 15 1.49 16.26 36.60
C LEU A 15 0.35 16.86 35.74
N PHE A 16 0.13 18.18 35.87
CA PHE A 16 -0.85 18.89 35.05
C PHE A 16 -0.40 18.95 33.58
N TYR A 17 0.89 19.18 33.30
CA TYR A 17 1.44 19.15 31.94
C TYR A 17 1.33 17.77 31.28
N VAL A 18 1.54 16.68 32.03
CA VAL A 18 1.37 15.30 31.53
C VAL A 18 -0.12 15.04 31.20
N PHE A 19 -1.05 15.54 32.00
CA PHE A 19 -2.49 15.39 31.72
C PHE A 19 -3.01 16.29 30.58
N THR A 20 -2.55 17.54 30.45
CA THR A 20 -2.97 18.43 29.34
C THR A 20 -2.33 18.06 28.00
N SER A 21 -1.14 17.48 27.98
CA SER A 21 -0.52 16.96 26.75
C SER A 21 -1.25 15.73 26.20
N CYS A 22 -1.93 14.94 27.05
CA CYS A 22 -2.80 13.85 26.59
C CYS A 22 -4.09 14.35 25.91
N LEU A 23 -4.63 15.50 26.29
CA LEU A 23 -5.87 16.05 25.68
C LEU A 23 -5.65 16.54 24.25
N GLY A 24 -4.45 16.99 23.90
CA GLY A 24 -4.09 17.40 22.53
C GLY A 24 -4.00 16.24 21.53
N LEU A 25 -3.87 15.00 22.00
CA LEU A 25 -3.79 13.79 21.16
C LEU A 25 -5.16 13.29 20.66
N PHE A 26 -6.27 13.85 21.16
CA PHE A 26 -7.64 13.44 20.80
C PHE A 26 -8.36 14.42 19.88
N SER A 27 -7.71 15.51 19.47
CA SER A 27 -8.28 16.44 18.49
C SER A 27 -8.05 15.90 17.08
N GLY A 28 -9.03 15.19 16.54
CA GLY A 28 -9.05 14.79 15.13
C GLY A 28 -9.02 16.03 14.24
N GLY A 29 -7.86 16.31 13.63
CA GLY A 29 -7.73 17.36 12.63
C GLY A 29 -8.63 17.08 11.43
N GLU A 30 -9.03 18.13 10.71
CA GLU A 30 -9.75 17.97 9.45
C GLU A 30 -8.90 17.14 8.48
N THR A 31 -9.33 15.91 8.23
CA THR A 31 -8.68 15.01 7.28
C THR A 31 -8.87 15.58 5.87
N PHE A 32 -7.77 15.78 5.14
CA PHE A 32 -7.78 16.16 3.73
C PHE A 32 -8.70 15.23 2.92
N LYS A 33 -9.51 15.80 2.02
CA LYS A 33 -10.44 15.06 1.17
C LYS A 33 -10.32 15.46 -0.29
N ARG A 34 -10.52 14.49 -1.18
CA ARG A 34 -10.66 14.69 -2.62
C ARG A 34 -12.09 14.41 -3.07
N GLN A 35 -12.57 15.22 -4.01
CA GLN A 35 -13.82 14.95 -4.72
C GLN A 35 -13.56 13.89 -5.80
N VAL A 36 -14.17 12.72 -5.66
CA VAL A 36 -13.99 11.59 -6.57
C VAL A 36 -15.18 11.45 -7.52
N SER A 37 -14.90 11.40 -8.83
CA SER A 37 -15.87 11.07 -9.88
C SER A 37 -15.37 9.89 -10.70
N VAL A 38 -16.30 9.04 -11.13
CA VAL A 38 -16.02 7.79 -11.87
C VAL A 38 -16.71 7.83 -13.21
N GLU A 39 -15.98 7.55 -14.28
CA GLU A 39 -16.48 7.47 -15.64
C GLU A 39 -15.95 6.21 -16.32
N LEU A 40 -16.85 5.39 -16.87
CA LEU A 40 -16.51 4.20 -17.64
C LEU A 40 -16.48 4.55 -19.12
N ASN A 41 -15.38 4.21 -19.79
CA ASN A 41 -15.12 4.49 -21.20
C ASN A 41 -15.34 5.97 -21.56
N PRO A 42 -14.46 6.88 -21.09
CA PRO A 42 -14.67 8.33 -21.19
C PRO A 42 -14.95 8.81 -22.61
N GLY A 43 -16.06 9.53 -22.78
CA GLY A 43 -16.47 10.08 -24.08
C GLY A 43 -16.91 9.05 -25.13
N LEU A 44 -17.09 7.77 -24.78
CA LEU A 44 -17.60 6.73 -25.68
C LEU A 44 -18.99 6.26 -25.24
N THR A 45 -19.94 6.25 -26.17
CA THR A 45 -21.32 5.80 -25.91
C THR A 45 -21.53 4.30 -26.15
N VAL A 46 -20.63 3.67 -26.92
CA VAL A 46 -20.71 2.26 -27.30
C VAL A 46 -19.66 1.48 -26.54
N THR A 47 -19.95 0.24 -26.20
CA THR A 47 -19.00 -0.59 -25.46
C THR A 47 -17.81 -0.98 -26.35
N PRO A 48 -16.55 -0.71 -25.95
CA PRO A 48 -15.39 -1.02 -26.77
C PRO A 48 -15.18 -2.55 -26.91
N PRO A 49 -14.75 -3.04 -28.09
CA PRO A 49 -14.58 -4.46 -28.36
C PRO A 49 -13.32 -5.09 -27.72
N GLY A 50 -12.40 -4.28 -27.20
CA GLY A 50 -11.08 -4.73 -26.71
C GLY A 50 -10.92 -4.80 -25.19
N GLY A 51 -11.95 -4.46 -24.41
CA GLY A 51 -11.85 -4.28 -22.96
C GLY A 51 -12.24 -2.87 -22.54
N ASP A 52 -12.53 -2.68 -21.27
CA ASP A 52 -12.98 -1.40 -20.73
C ASP A 52 -11.80 -0.52 -20.29
N LEU A 53 -12.03 0.79 -20.30
CA LEU A 53 -11.17 1.80 -19.70
C LEU A 53 -11.99 2.57 -18.65
N LEU A 54 -11.67 2.39 -17.38
CA LEU A 54 -12.23 3.16 -16.29
C LEU A 54 -11.36 4.39 -16.04
N HIS A 55 -11.99 5.55 -15.87
CA HIS A 55 -11.35 6.75 -15.37
C HIS A 55 -11.98 7.16 -14.03
N VAL A 56 -11.16 7.21 -12.99
CA VAL A 56 -11.51 7.82 -11.71
C VAL A 56 -10.71 9.12 -11.57
N ARG A 57 -11.41 10.23 -11.36
CA ARG A 57 -10.83 11.56 -11.17
C ARG A 57 -11.00 11.99 -9.73
N ALA A 58 -9.90 12.26 -9.03
CA ALA A 58 -9.90 12.70 -7.64
C ALA A 58 -9.32 14.13 -7.54
N VAL A 59 -10.20 15.12 -7.42
CA VAL A 59 -9.85 16.55 -7.39
C VAL A 59 -9.55 16.97 -5.95
N GLY A 60 -8.35 17.50 -5.73
CA GLY A 60 -7.96 18.17 -4.48
C GLY A 60 -8.08 19.68 -4.59
N ASP A 61 -7.49 20.40 -3.65
CA ASP A 61 -7.61 21.87 -3.59
C ASP A 61 -6.96 22.56 -4.80
N ASN A 62 -5.75 22.11 -5.16
CA ASN A 62 -4.92 22.71 -6.21
C ASN A 62 -4.37 21.68 -7.22
N ASP A 63 -4.80 20.42 -7.13
CA ASP A 63 -4.24 19.32 -7.90
C ASP A 63 -5.32 18.28 -8.25
N THR A 64 -5.04 17.41 -9.22
CA THR A 64 -5.93 16.30 -9.57
C THR A 64 -5.14 15.01 -9.71
N LEU A 65 -5.71 13.92 -9.22
CA LEU A 65 -5.24 12.56 -9.50
C LEU A 65 -6.19 11.90 -10.50
N HIS A 66 -5.63 11.36 -11.57
CA HIS A 66 -6.33 10.55 -12.54
C HIS A 66 -5.89 9.10 -12.36
N PHE A 67 -6.80 8.24 -11.95
CA PHE A 67 -6.62 6.79 -11.94
C PHE A 67 -7.32 6.21 -13.16
N LEU A 68 -6.57 5.52 -14.00
CA LEU A 68 -7.05 4.91 -15.23
C LEU A 68 -6.82 3.41 -15.13
N PHE A 69 -7.89 2.62 -15.14
CA PHE A 69 -7.81 1.16 -15.03
C PHE A 69 -8.36 0.51 -16.29
N CYS A 70 -7.52 -0.25 -16.97
CA CYS A 70 -7.83 -0.80 -18.29
C CYS A 70 -7.62 -2.30 -18.34
N SER A 71 -8.53 -2.99 -19.04
CA SER A 71 -8.48 -4.42 -19.30
C SER A 71 -8.08 -4.78 -20.74
N GLN A 72 -7.65 -3.79 -21.54
CA GLN A 72 -7.21 -4.02 -22.91
C GLN A 72 -5.75 -4.51 -22.93
N GLY A 73 -5.59 -5.83 -23.04
CA GLY A 73 -4.30 -6.49 -22.84
C GLY A 73 -4.09 -6.81 -21.36
N ALA A 74 -2.85 -6.68 -20.89
CA ALA A 74 -2.52 -6.91 -19.49
C ALA A 74 -3.19 -5.85 -18.61
N PRO A 75 -3.95 -6.23 -17.55
CA PRO A 75 -4.60 -5.28 -16.66
C PRO A 75 -3.60 -4.24 -16.14
N THR A 76 -3.96 -2.97 -16.29
CA THR A 76 -3.05 -1.87 -16.00
C THR A 76 -3.78 -0.79 -15.22
N LEU A 77 -3.20 -0.37 -14.11
CA LEU A 77 -3.59 0.84 -13.39
C LEU A 77 -2.56 1.93 -13.66
N LEU A 78 -2.96 3.01 -14.34
CA LEU A 78 -2.18 4.23 -14.53
C LEU A 78 -2.66 5.31 -13.54
N LEU A 79 -1.72 5.95 -12.88
CA LEU A 79 -1.89 7.08 -11.99
C LEU A 79 -1.17 8.30 -12.59
N VAL A 80 -1.90 9.38 -12.80
CA VAL A 80 -1.34 10.67 -13.26
C VAL A 80 -1.69 11.75 -12.24
N HIS A 81 -0.68 12.49 -11.80
CA HIS A 81 -0.80 13.62 -10.88
C HIS A 81 -0.57 14.94 -11.62
N THR A 82 -1.50 15.86 -11.49
CA THR A 82 -1.44 17.18 -12.14
C THR A 82 -1.57 18.31 -11.13
N ASN A 83 -0.94 19.46 -11.40
CA ASN A 83 -1.06 20.68 -10.59
C ASN A 83 -2.28 21.55 -10.96
N SER A 84 -3.36 20.94 -11.47
CA SER A 84 -4.56 21.65 -11.88
C SER A 84 -5.82 20.90 -11.48
N SER A 85 -6.74 21.60 -10.80
CA SER A 85 -8.06 21.10 -10.42
C SER A 85 -9.05 20.99 -11.61
N SER A 86 -8.67 21.51 -12.79
CA SER A 86 -9.49 21.47 -14.02
C SER A 86 -8.92 20.55 -15.10
N SER A 87 -7.84 19.83 -14.82
CA SER A 87 -7.25 18.88 -15.76
C SER A 87 -8.23 17.75 -16.14
N THR A 88 -8.17 17.32 -17.40
CA THR A 88 -9.09 16.33 -18.00
C THR A 88 -8.34 15.27 -18.80
N VAL A 89 -8.94 14.08 -18.91
CA VAL A 89 -8.45 13.00 -19.76
C VAL A 89 -9.14 13.09 -21.12
N LYS A 90 -8.37 12.96 -22.21
CA LYS A 90 -8.86 12.85 -23.59
C LYS A 90 -8.43 11.51 -24.16
N VAL A 91 -9.38 10.83 -24.81
CA VAL A 91 -9.16 9.53 -25.45
C VAL A 91 -9.59 9.61 -26.91
N ASP A 92 -8.64 9.38 -27.83
CA ASP A 92 -8.92 9.11 -29.24
C ASP A 92 -9.21 7.61 -29.38
N TRP A 93 -10.49 7.25 -29.33
CA TRP A 93 -10.92 5.85 -29.31
C TRP A 93 -10.50 5.03 -30.54
N PRO A 94 -10.61 5.53 -31.79
CA PRO A 94 -10.08 4.82 -32.95
C PRO A 94 -8.60 4.46 -32.80
N LEU A 95 -7.75 5.41 -32.38
CA LEU A 95 -6.31 5.15 -32.19
C LEU A 95 -6.03 4.28 -30.96
N PHE A 96 -6.78 4.47 -29.88
CA PHE A 96 -6.68 3.68 -28.64
C PHE A 96 -6.98 2.20 -28.91
N LEU A 97 -8.07 1.92 -29.64
CA LEU A 97 -8.46 0.56 -30.01
C LEU A 97 -7.49 -0.10 -30.99
N ALA A 98 -6.89 0.68 -31.90
CA ALA A 98 -5.91 0.17 -32.87
C ALA A 98 -4.61 -0.31 -32.21
N ARG A 99 -4.23 0.23 -31.04
CA ARG A 99 -3.02 -0.15 -30.27
C ARG A 99 -1.69 -0.06 -31.04
N ASN A 100 -1.64 0.70 -32.13
CA ASN A 100 -0.46 0.75 -32.99
C ASN A 100 0.47 1.94 -32.68
N THR A 101 -0.05 2.99 -32.04
CA THR A 101 0.68 4.25 -31.82
C THR A 101 0.45 4.78 -30.41
N SER A 102 1.39 5.58 -29.92
CA SER A 102 1.23 6.31 -28.66
C SER A 102 0.45 7.61 -28.84
N GLY A 103 0.07 8.22 -27.71
CA GLY A 103 -0.59 9.51 -27.65
C GLY A 103 -2.07 9.49 -28.00
N SER A 104 -2.72 8.32 -28.00
CA SER A 104 -4.18 8.19 -28.11
C SER A 104 -4.91 8.48 -26.80
N LEU A 105 -4.20 8.47 -25.67
CA LEU A 105 -4.70 8.94 -24.37
C LEU A 105 -3.82 10.07 -23.86
N ARG A 106 -4.42 11.21 -23.51
CA ARG A 106 -3.69 12.41 -23.03
C ARG A 106 -4.39 13.02 -21.82
N VAL A 107 -3.61 13.70 -20.99
CA VAL A 107 -4.11 14.56 -19.92
C VAL A 107 -3.86 16.00 -20.33
N GLU A 108 -4.92 16.82 -20.35
CA GLU A 108 -4.86 18.21 -20.76
C GLU A 108 -5.10 19.16 -19.58
N PRO A 109 -4.29 20.21 -19.42
CA PRO A 109 -3.09 20.53 -20.21
C PRO A 109 -1.89 19.64 -19.84
N GLU A 110 -1.10 19.20 -20.84
CA GLU A 110 0.04 18.30 -20.62
C GLU A 110 1.11 18.91 -19.70
N SER A 111 1.29 20.23 -19.77
CA SER A 111 2.20 20.98 -18.89
C SER A 111 1.82 20.95 -17.41
N SER A 112 0.62 20.47 -17.06
CA SER A 112 0.20 20.32 -15.66
C SER A 112 0.66 19.03 -15.01
N ILE A 113 1.13 18.04 -15.81
CA ILE A 113 1.53 16.72 -15.30
C ILE A 113 2.80 16.87 -14.46
N LEU A 114 2.69 16.58 -13.17
CA LEU A 114 3.81 16.57 -12.23
C LEU A 114 4.48 15.20 -12.18
N TYR A 115 3.66 14.14 -12.20
CA TYR A 115 4.14 12.77 -12.07
C TYR A 115 3.18 11.80 -12.73
N SER A 116 3.71 10.70 -13.27
CA SER A 116 2.89 9.60 -13.77
C SER A 116 3.59 8.26 -13.54
N THR A 117 2.80 7.28 -13.13
CA THR A 117 3.23 5.89 -12.99
C THR A 117 2.10 4.94 -13.28
N ALA A 118 2.41 3.77 -13.80
CA ALA A 118 1.46 2.69 -13.97
C ALA A 118 2.01 1.38 -13.43
N VAL A 119 1.10 0.53 -12.94
CA VAL A 119 1.38 -0.85 -12.55
C VAL A 119 0.65 -1.77 -13.51
N VAL A 120 1.41 -2.58 -14.24
CA VAL A 120 0.92 -3.60 -15.16
C VAL A 120 1.02 -4.96 -14.48
N PHE A 121 -0.10 -5.69 -14.44
CA PHE A 121 -0.13 -7.09 -14.04
C PHE A 121 0.18 -7.92 -15.29
N SER A 122 1.44 -8.30 -15.47
CA SER A 122 1.93 -8.86 -16.74
C SER A 122 1.76 -10.38 -16.81
N ARG A 123 2.21 -11.11 -15.78
CA ARG A 123 2.27 -12.57 -15.79
C ARG A 123 1.89 -13.17 -14.45
N LEU A 124 1.20 -14.30 -14.51
CA LEU A 124 1.10 -15.26 -13.41
C LEU A 124 2.03 -16.44 -13.72
N LEU A 125 2.98 -16.70 -12.82
CA LEU A 125 3.93 -17.81 -12.92
C LEU A 125 3.57 -18.89 -11.92
N GLU A 126 3.91 -20.12 -12.27
CA GLU A 126 3.68 -21.31 -11.45
C GLU A 126 4.91 -22.22 -11.52
N TYR A 127 5.25 -22.87 -10.43
CA TYR A 127 6.32 -23.86 -10.38
C TYR A 127 5.94 -25.01 -9.44
N ASP A 128 6.46 -26.22 -9.72
CA ASP A 128 6.33 -27.39 -8.84
C ASP A 128 7.41 -27.30 -7.75
N ASP A 129 7.02 -26.95 -6.52
CA ASP A 129 7.93 -26.83 -5.40
C ASP A 129 8.21 -28.22 -4.78
N VAL A 130 9.03 -29.00 -5.49
CA VAL A 130 9.28 -30.42 -5.18
C VAL A 130 9.82 -30.62 -3.76
N ASN A 131 10.69 -29.70 -3.33
CA ASN A 131 11.42 -29.77 -2.07
C ASN A 131 10.77 -28.95 -0.95
N ASP A 132 9.61 -28.34 -1.22
CA ASP A 132 8.90 -27.46 -0.28
C ASP A 132 9.80 -26.38 0.32
N THR A 133 10.54 -25.68 -0.54
CA THR A 133 11.44 -24.59 -0.12
C THR A 133 10.80 -23.21 -0.26
N ALA A 134 9.68 -23.11 -0.97
CA ALA A 134 9.06 -21.87 -1.40
C ALA A 134 10.03 -20.90 -2.10
N ASP A 135 11.00 -21.47 -2.82
CA ASP A 135 12.01 -20.75 -3.58
C ASP A 135 11.90 -21.18 -5.05
N PRO A 136 11.62 -20.26 -6.00
CA PRO A 136 11.48 -20.57 -7.43
C PRO A 136 12.85 -20.88 -8.08
N THR A 137 13.55 -21.89 -7.55
CA THR A 137 14.82 -22.39 -8.09
C THR A 137 14.63 -23.39 -9.22
N SER A 138 13.48 -24.07 -9.25
CA SER A 138 13.04 -24.90 -10.37
C SER A 138 12.58 -24.04 -11.54
N ASP A 139 12.80 -24.53 -12.76
CA ASP A 139 12.24 -23.90 -13.95
C ASP A 139 10.71 -23.77 -13.82
N PRO A 140 10.15 -22.54 -13.89
CA PRO A 140 8.73 -22.37 -13.81
C PRO A 140 8.05 -23.00 -15.02
N PHE A 141 6.81 -23.44 -14.85
CA PHE A 141 5.97 -23.80 -15.97
C PHE A 141 5.78 -22.59 -16.91
N PRO A 142 5.37 -22.80 -18.18
CA PRO A 142 5.09 -21.70 -19.09
C PRO A 142 4.17 -20.65 -18.44
N PRO A 143 4.55 -19.36 -18.45
CA PRO A 143 3.81 -18.33 -17.72
C PRO A 143 2.44 -18.10 -18.34
N TYR A 144 1.47 -17.75 -17.49
CA TYR A 144 0.18 -17.25 -17.92
C TYR A 144 0.32 -15.76 -18.25
N GLU A 145 0.42 -15.46 -19.54
CA GLU A 145 0.48 -14.07 -20.03
C GLU A 145 -0.89 -13.40 -19.85
N LEU A 146 -0.99 -12.44 -18.92
CA LEU A 146 -2.27 -11.82 -18.53
C LEU A 146 -2.86 -10.96 -19.65
N GLN A 147 -2.05 -10.56 -20.63
CA GLN A 147 -2.51 -9.94 -21.87
C GLN A 147 -3.37 -10.84 -22.76
N ASN A 148 -3.27 -12.16 -22.59
CA ASN A 148 -4.01 -13.15 -23.39
C ASN A 148 -5.25 -13.68 -22.66
N PHE A 149 -5.57 -13.14 -21.48
CA PHE A 149 -6.76 -13.53 -20.72
C PHE A 149 -8.02 -12.97 -21.39
N THR A 150 -9.10 -13.73 -21.29
CA THR A 150 -10.44 -13.21 -21.60
C THR A 150 -10.97 -12.52 -20.35
N TRP A 151 -10.86 -11.20 -20.33
CA TRP A 151 -11.32 -10.35 -19.22
C TRP A 151 -12.82 -10.06 -19.31
N SER A 152 -13.49 -10.08 -18.15
CA SER A 152 -14.87 -9.63 -17.99
C SER A 152 -14.99 -8.13 -18.24
N ARG A 153 -16.23 -7.66 -18.36
CA ARG A 153 -16.52 -6.24 -18.21
C ARG A 153 -16.22 -5.79 -16.78
N LEU A 154 -15.89 -4.51 -16.63
CA LEU A 154 -15.70 -3.90 -15.31
C LEU A 154 -17.05 -3.80 -14.59
N ASN A 155 -17.12 -4.41 -13.42
CA ASN A 155 -18.26 -4.28 -12.53
C ASN A 155 -17.99 -3.16 -11.50
N LEU A 156 -18.83 -2.13 -11.49
CA LEU A 156 -18.62 -0.92 -10.70
C LEU A 156 -19.54 -0.88 -9.47
N SER A 157 -18.97 -0.50 -8.33
CA SER A 157 -19.70 -0.22 -7.10
C SER A 157 -19.13 1.05 -6.47
N GLY A 158 -19.64 2.22 -6.90
CA GLY A 158 -19.10 3.50 -6.50
C GLY A 158 -17.65 3.69 -7.01
N PRO A 159 -16.67 4.03 -6.14
CA PRO A 159 -15.26 4.15 -6.52
C PRO A 159 -14.50 2.82 -6.52
N VAL A 160 -15.22 1.69 -6.50
CA VAL A 160 -14.66 0.33 -6.57
C VAL A 160 -14.98 -0.28 -7.93
N ALA A 161 -13.99 -0.93 -8.53
CA ALA A 161 -14.14 -1.61 -9.81
C ALA A 161 -13.53 -3.00 -9.77
N LEU A 162 -14.31 -4.01 -10.16
CA LEU A 162 -13.91 -5.41 -10.21
C LEU A 162 -13.71 -5.86 -11.66
N LEU A 163 -12.58 -6.50 -11.92
CA LEU A 163 -12.20 -7.11 -13.18
C LEU A 163 -11.83 -8.57 -12.93
N CYS A 164 -12.46 -9.52 -13.59
CA CYS A 164 -12.09 -10.93 -13.50
C CYS A 164 -11.77 -11.49 -14.87
N GLY A 165 -10.78 -12.37 -14.96
CA GLY A 165 -10.38 -12.97 -16.22
C GLY A 165 -9.88 -14.38 -16.03
N ALA A 166 -9.83 -15.10 -17.12
CA ALA A 166 -9.36 -16.46 -17.16
C ALA A 166 -8.53 -16.70 -18.42
N ALA A 167 -7.55 -17.59 -18.31
CA ALA A 167 -6.90 -18.15 -19.50
C ALA A 167 -7.85 -19.18 -20.15
N SER A 168 -7.67 -19.45 -21.44
CA SER A 168 -8.51 -20.41 -22.18
C SER A 168 -8.48 -21.84 -21.62
N ASN A 169 -7.44 -22.19 -20.86
CA ASN A 169 -7.28 -23.49 -20.21
C ASN A 169 -7.85 -23.54 -18.78
N PHE A 170 -8.38 -22.43 -18.25
CA PHE A 170 -9.06 -22.44 -16.96
C PHE A 170 -10.45 -23.06 -17.15
N THR A 171 -10.72 -24.17 -16.47
CA THR A 171 -12.03 -24.83 -16.51
C THR A 171 -13.03 -24.18 -15.57
N ASN A 172 -12.62 -23.84 -14.35
CA ASN A 172 -13.48 -23.25 -13.30
C ASN A 172 -12.77 -22.16 -12.46
N GLY A 173 -11.59 -21.72 -12.87
CA GLY A 173 -10.80 -20.74 -12.13
C GLY A 173 -10.87 -19.33 -12.72
N SER A 174 -10.56 -18.32 -11.91
CA SER A 174 -10.38 -16.95 -12.38
C SER A 174 -9.30 -16.21 -11.60
N LEU A 175 -8.68 -15.23 -12.26
CA LEU A 175 -7.85 -14.22 -11.64
C LEU A 175 -8.66 -12.91 -11.63
N CYS A 176 -8.88 -12.35 -10.46
CA CYS A 176 -9.62 -11.11 -10.29
C CYS A 176 -8.73 -10.00 -9.73
N LEU A 177 -9.02 -8.78 -10.17
CA LEU A 177 -8.39 -7.55 -9.74
C LEU A 177 -9.49 -6.57 -9.33
N GLN A 178 -9.34 -5.97 -8.16
CA GLN A 178 -10.26 -4.96 -7.65
C GLN A 178 -9.53 -3.66 -7.38
N LEU A 179 -9.87 -2.63 -8.12
CA LEU A 179 -9.46 -1.26 -7.82
C LEU A 179 -10.39 -0.65 -6.77
N SER A 180 -9.82 0.06 -5.80
CA SER A 180 -10.55 0.93 -4.88
C SER A 180 -9.85 2.28 -4.78
N VAL A 181 -10.58 3.36 -5.02
CA VAL A 181 -10.06 4.74 -4.92
C VAL A 181 -10.72 5.44 -3.73
N PHE A 182 -9.93 6.20 -2.97
CA PHE A 182 -10.37 6.77 -1.69
C PHE A 182 -10.55 8.28 -1.76
N GLN A 183 -11.54 8.79 -1.03
CA GLN A 183 -11.79 10.22 -0.89
C GLN A 183 -11.00 10.85 0.24
N SER A 184 -10.62 10.08 1.27
CA SER A 184 -9.94 10.57 2.47
C SER A 184 -8.97 9.52 2.99
N GLU A 185 -8.24 9.87 4.05
CA GLU A 185 -7.52 8.88 4.84
C GLU A 185 -8.48 7.88 5.50
N GLY A 186 -8.01 6.65 5.61
CA GLY A 186 -8.77 5.54 6.19
C GLY A 186 -7.98 4.25 6.14
N ARG A 187 -8.68 3.14 6.36
CA ARG A 187 -8.10 1.81 6.36
C ARG A 187 -8.99 0.85 5.59
N GLY A 188 -8.39 -0.08 4.84
CA GLY A 188 -9.14 -1.13 4.17
C GLY A 188 -9.94 -1.97 5.17
N GLU A 189 -11.16 -2.36 4.82
CA GLU A 189 -12.01 -3.20 5.67
C GLU A 189 -11.48 -4.65 5.74
N LEU A 190 -11.04 -5.15 4.58
CA LEU A 190 -10.48 -6.48 4.40
C LEU A 190 -8.99 -6.50 4.75
N TRP A 191 -8.53 -7.68 5.18
CA TRP A 191 -7.12 -7.94 5.40
C TRP A 191 -6.28 -7.69 4.14
N PRO A 192 -5.06 -7.14 4.26
CA PRO A 192 -4.32 -6.84 5.49
C PRO A 192 -4.63 -5.46 6.10
N ARG A 193 -5.80 -4.87 5.80
CA ARG A 193 -6.24 -3.57 6.35
C ARG A 193 -5.19 -2.48 6.18
N LEU A 194 -4.69 -2.32 4.95
CA LEU A 194 -3.70 -1.28 4.64
C LEU A 194 -4.31 0.10 4.90
N ILE A 195 -3.52 0.96 5.55
CA ILE A 195 -3.83 2.38 5.71
C ILE A 195 -3.68 3.08 4.36
N HIS A 196 -4.68 3.85 3.97
CA HIS A 196 -4.73 4.56 2.70
C HIS A 196 -5.02 6.04 2.93
N THR A 197 -4.72 6.87 1.93
CA THR A 197 -4.99 8.31 1.94
C THR A 197 -5.81 8.69 0.71
N ALA A 198 -6.26 9.94 0.64
CA ALA A 198 -6.87 10.46 -0.59
C ALA A 198 -5.90 10.48 -1.79
N ASN A 199 -4.59 10.28 -1.55
CA ASN A 199 -3.56 10.27 -2.59
C ASN A 199 -3.18 8.86 -3.06
N SER A 200 -3.87 7.83 -2.57
CA SER A 200 -3.62 6.45 -2.95
C SER A 200 -4.89 5.75 -3.45
N SER A 201 -4.65 4.63 -4.12
CA SER A 201 -5.63 3.64 -4.51
C SER A 201 -5.15 2.27 -4.05
N GLN A 202 -6.08 1.34 -3.90
CA GLN A 202 -5.78 -0.04 -3.53
C GLN A 202 -6.13 -0.96 -4.69
N MET A 203 -5.24 -1.91 -4.96
CA MET A 203 -5.50 -3.04 -5.85
C MET A 203 -5.51 -4.33 -5.03
N GLY A 204 -6.67 -4.97 -4.97
CA GLY A 204 -6.80 -6.35 -4.51
C GLY A 204 -6.62 -7.29 -5.69
N VAL A 205 -5.85 -8.37 -5.52
CA VAL A 205 -5.68 -9.41 -6.53
C VAL A 205 -5.97 -10.76 -5.89
N TRP A 206 -6.75 -11.61 -6.54
CA TRP A 206 -6.93 -12.97 -6.07
C TRP A 206 -7.11 -13.98 -7.19
N LEU A 207 -6.57 -15.16 -6.97
CA LEU A 207 -6.75 -16.35 -7.78
C LEU A 207 -7.75 -17.25 -7.07
N ASP A 208 -8.84 -17.62 -7.73
CA ASP A 208 -9.95 -18.38 -7.16
C ASP A 208 -10.31 -19.57 -8.06
N GLY A 209 -10.27 -20.78 -7.51
CA GLY A 209 -10.73 -22.01 -8.17
C GLY A 209 -9.85 -22.49 -9.33
N MET A 210 -8.63 -21.96 -9.47
CA MET A 210 -7.71 -22.37 -10.53
C MET A 210 -7.14 -23.77 -10.24
N LEU A 211 -7.13 -24.65 -11.24
CA LEU A 211 -6.54 -25.98 -11.08
C LEU A 211 -5.03 -25.90 -11.33
N PRO A 212 -4.19 -26.21 -10.33
CA PRO A 212 -2.74 -26.18 -10.50
C PRO A 212 -2.28 -27.28 -11.47
N ARG A 213 -1.17 -27.04 -12.17
CA ARG A 213 -0.53 -28.00 -13.08
C ARG A 213 0.23 -29.09 -12.34
N ALA A 214 0.60 -28.88 -11.08
CA ALA A 214 1.24 -29.86 -10.21
C ALA A 214 0.60 -29.89 -8.82
N ASN A 215 0.79 -31.00 -8.11
CA ASN A 215 0.26 -31.17 -6.76
C ASN A 215 0.90 -30.22 -5.74
N ARG A 216 2.15 -29.80 -5.98
CA ARG A 216 2.91 -28.89 -5.11
C ARG A 216 3.13 -27.53 -5.77
N SER A 217 2.13 -27.07 -6.52
CA SER A 217 2.23 -25.79 -7.20
C SER A 217 2.24 -24.62 -6.21
N ARG A 218 3.17 -23.70 -6.47
CA ARG A 218 3.21 -22.36 -5.89
C ARG A 218 3.19 -21.32 -7.00
N PHE A 219 2.72 -20.12 -6.66
CA PHE A 219 2.49 -19.05 -7.62
C PHE A 219 3.41 -17.87 -7.37
N LEU A 220 3.70 -17.15 -8.45
CA LEU A 220 4.28 -15.82 -8.42
C LEU A 220 3.49 -14.88 -9.32
N LEU A 221 3.43 -13.61 -8.96
CA LEU A 221 2.84 -12.56 -9.77
C LEU A 221 3.94 -11.61 -10.22
N GLU A 222 4.12 -11.45 -11.54
CA GLU A 222 5.01 -10.43 -12.12
C GLU A 222 4.24 -9.12 -12.22
N LEU A 223 4.83 -8.06 -11.65
CA LEU A 223 4.36 -6.69 -11.73
C LEU A 223 5.39 -5.88 -12.50
N GLN A 224 4.92 -5.03 -13.40
CA GLN A 224 5.77 -4.07 -14.12
C GLN A 224 5.34 -2.65 -13.75
N ALA A 225 6.24 -1.90 -13.13
CA ALA A 225 6.07 -0.48 -12.91
C ALA A 225 6.60 0.29 -14.12
N VAL A 226 5.76 1.16 -14.66
CA VAL A 226 6.04 1.98 -15.85
C VAL A 226 5.95 3.44 -15.44
N SER A 227 6.93 4.25 -15.80
CA SER A 227 6.93 5.68 -15.49
C SER A 227 7.50 6.48 -16.65
N GLY A 228 7.04 7.73 -16.80
CA GLY A 228 7.62 8.66 -17.75
C GLY A 228 8.96 9.21 -17.23
N ALA A 229 8.93 9.84 -16.06
CA ALA A 229 10.11 10.31 -15.34
C ALA A 229 10.12 9.71 -13.93
N TYR A 230 11.33 9.55 -13.36
CA TYR A 230 11.54 9.04 -12.01
C TYR A 230 10.90 7.65 -11.79
N PRO A 231 11.39 6.61 -12.46
CA PRO A 231 10.82 5.28 -12.36
C PRO A 231 10.93 4.70 -10.95
N LEU A 232 9.98 3.83 -10.63
CA LEU A 232 10.07 2.99 -9.45
C LEU A 232 11.19 1.97 -9.66
N SER A 233 12.36 2.26 -9.10
CA SER A 233 13.60 1.50 -9.37
C SER A 233 14.10 0.70 -8.17
N ARG A 234 13.60 0.97 -6.96
CA ARG A 234 14.05 0.31 -5.73
C ARG A 234 12.90 -0.02 -4.78
N VAL A 235 13.06 -1.09 -4.02
CA VAL A 235 12.15 -1.44 -2.92
C VAL A 235 12.83 -1.13 -1.59
N GLU A 236 12.17 -0.30 -0.78
CA GLU A 236 12.53 -0.02 0.59
C GLU A 236 11.66 -0.86 1.54
N VAL A 237 12.23 -1.30 2.66
CA VAL A 237 11.51 -2.12 3.65
C VAL A 237 11.51 -1.38 4.98
N HIS A 238 10.34 -0.86 5.35
CA HIS A 238 10.11 -0.25 6.65
C HIS A 238 9.75 -1.31 7.68
N ARG A 239 10.26 -1.15 8.90
CA ARG A 239 9.98 -2.02 10.03
C ARG A 239 9.30 -1.22 11.13
N SER A 240 8.22 -1.75 11.65
CA SER A 240 7.50 -1.21 12.80
C SER A 240 7.27 -2.32 13.81
N ILE A 241 7.21 -1.98 15.09
CA ILE A 241 6.79 -2.89 16.16
C ILE A 241 5.27 -2.93 16.33
N ASP A 242 4.55 -2.08 15.59
CA ASP A 242 3.09 -2.04 15.59
C ASP A 242 2.53 -3.08 14.60
N ASP A 243 1.77 -4.03 15.11
CA ASP A 243 1.03 -5.04 14.35
C ASP A 243 -0.48 -5.00 14.63
N GLU A 244 -1.00 -3.93 15.25
CA GLU A 244 -2.40 -3.80 15.70
C GLU A 244 -3.41 -4.13 14.58
N TYR A 245 -3.13 -3.67 13.36
CA TYR A 245 -4.01 -3.85 12.21
C TYR A 245 -3.60 -5.01 11.29
N THR A 246 -2.46 -5.63 11.51
CA THR A 246 -1.97 -6.81 10.75
C THR A 246 -1.09 -7.67 11.66
N PRO A 247 -1.70 -8.50 12.52
CA PRO A 247 -0.97 -9.24 13.55
C PRO A 247 0.19 -10.04 12.96
N SER A 248 1.31 -10.10 13.69
CA SER A 248 2.56 -10.77 13.30
C SER A 248 3.34 -10.17 12.12
N ILE A 249 2.82 -9.10 11.48
CA ILE A 249 3.46 -8.46 10.33
C ILE A 249 4.08 -7.12 10.73
N PHE A 250 5.40 -7.15 10.95
CA PHE A 250 6.21 -6.00 11.41
C PHE A 250 6.97 -5.28 10.28
N LYS A 251 6.60 -5.53 9.03
CA LYS A 251 7.30 -5.00 7.85
C LYS A 251 6.31 -4.50 6.80
N VAL A 252 6.72 -3.47 6.09
CA VAL A 252 6.02 -2.93 4.92
C VAL A 252 7.06 -2.73 3.82
N SER A 253 6.79 -3.29 2.64
CA SER A 253 7.61 -3.09 1.45
C SER A 253 7.04 -1.94 0.63
N GLN A 254 7.92 -1.07 0.15
CA GLN A 254 7.59 0.13 -0.62
C GLN A 254 8.48 0.19 -1.85
N TRP A 255 7.90 -0.08 -3.01
CA TRP A 255 8.55 0.21 -4.29
C TRP A 255 8.37 1.71 -4.54
N VAL A 256 9.48 2.46 -4.58
CA VAL A 256 9.42 3.94 -4.56
C VAL A 256 10.12 4.55 -5.77
N SER A 257 9.55 5.67 -6.21
CA SER A 257 10.15 6.63 -7.12
C SER A 257 10.88 7.70 -6.29
N SER A 258 12.11 8.06 -6.67
CA SER A 258 12.83 9.16 -6.05
C SER A 258 13.43 10.09 -7.09
N VAL A 259 13.39 11.39 -6.83
CA VAL A 259 14.16 12.37 -7.61
C VAL A 259 15.64 12.21 -7.26
N ASN A 260 16.51 12.11 -8.27
CA ASN A 260 17.95 11.88 -8.12
C ASN A 260 18.57 12.72 -6.99
N GLY A 261 19.04 12.05 -5.93
CA GLY A 261 19.72 12.68 -4.79
C GLY A 261 18.81 13.36 -3.76
N SER A 262 17.49 13.29 -3.91
CA SER A 262 16.52 13.77 -2.92
C SER A 262 15.88 12.63 -2.14
N SER A 263 15.37 12.94 -0.94
CA SER A 263 14.50 12.06 -0.15
C SER A 263 13.03 12.09 -0.61
N ASP A 264 12.68 12.92 -1.59
CA ASP A 264 11.30 13.17 -1.95
C ASP A 264 10.77 12.01 -2.81
N VAL A 265 9.76 11.32 -2.27
CA VAL A 265 9.05 10.24 -2.95
C VAL A 265 7.92 10.82 -3.76
N LEU A 266 7.98 10.67 -5.08
CA LEU A 266 6.94 11.18 -5.98
C LEU A 266 5.77 10.20 -6.10
N GLY A 267 6.08 8.90 -6.13
CA GLY A 267 5.10 7.84 -6.26
C GLY A 267 5.59 6.55 -5.63
N PHE A 268 4.63 5.70 -5.27
CA PHE A 268 4.91 4.46 -4.57
C PHE A 268 3.93 3.35 -4.93
N VAL A 269 4.41 2.12 -4.76
CA VAL A 269 3.64 0.91 -4.69
C VAL A 269 3.97 0.22 -3.36
N GLN A 270 3.00 0.09 -2.46
CA GLN A 270 3.22 -0.36 -1.08
C GLN A 270 2.40 -1.60 -0.75
N TRP A 271 3.01 -2.58 -0.08
CA TRP A 271 2.30 -3.77 0.42
C TRP A 271 2.90 -4.28 1.73
N LYS A 272 2.11 -5.05 2.46
CA LYS A 272 2.60 -5.88 3.56
C LYS A 272 3.04 -7.24 2.98
N PRO A 273 4.10 -7.87 3.51
CA PRO A 273 4.63 -9.15 3.00
C PRO A 273 3.76 -10.34 3.41
N VAL A 274 2.45 -10.26 3.13
CA VAL A 274 1.42 -11.23 3.50
C VAL A 274 0.40 -11.35 2.38
N ALA A 275 -0.01 -12.58 2.12
CA ALA A 275 -1.12 -12.98 1.28
C ALA A 275 -2.05 -13.89 2.10
N TYR A 276 -3.22 -14.23 1.56
CA TYR A 276 -4.22 -15.03 2.27
C TYR A 276 -4.74 -16.18 1.41
N ARG A 277 -4.98 -17.32 2.05
CA ARG A 277 -5.40 -18.57 1.40
C ARG A 277 -6.91 -18.76 1.35
N GLN A 278 -7.69 -17.84 1.90
CA GLN A 278 -9.16 -17.86 1.88
C GLN A 278 -9.74 -16.49 1.53
N SER A 279 -10.96 -16.50 0.97
CA SER A 279 -11.66 -15.28 0.55
C SER A 279 -12.14 -14.41 1.71
N ASN A 280 -12.48 -15.03 2.84
CA ASN A 280 -12.75 -14.36 4.11
C ASN A 280 -11.73 -14.83 5.16
N PRO A 281 -10.52 -14.25 5.15
CA PRO A 281 -9.41 -14.85 5.86
C PRO A 281 -9.45 -14.59 7.37
N ALA A 282 -9.11 -15.63 8.12
CA ALA A 282 -8.68 -15.57 9.51
C ALA A 282 -7.16 -15.40 9.60
N LEU A 283 -6.62 -15.27 10.82
CA LEU A 283 -5.18 -15.06 11.03
C LEU A 283 -4.38 -16.28 10.55
N GLU A 284 -4.89 -17.48 10.75
CA GLU A 284 -4.29 -18.75 10.32
C GLU A 284 -4.24 -18.92 8.79
N ASP A 285 -5.03 -18.16 8.04
CA ASP A 285 -5.03 -18.21 6.57
C ASP A 285 -3.93 -17.35 5.96
N ALA A 286 -3.27 -16.50 6.77
CA ALA A 286 -2.14 -15.72 6.34
C ALA A 286 -1.01 -16.64 5.85
N THR A 287 -0.34 -16.20 4.79
CA THR A 287 0.83 -16.84 4.20
C THR A 287 1.80 -15.74 3.78
N PRO A 288 3.07 -15.78 4.16
CA PRO A 288 4.00 -14.69 3.82
C PRO A 288 4.24 -14.60 2.31
N CYS A 289 4.54 -13.40 1.83
CA CYS A 289 5.01 -13.20 0.46
C CYS A 289 6.41 -12.58 0.44
N ARG A 290 7.16 -12.90 -0.62
CA ARG A 290 8.50 -12.36 -0.89
C ARG A 290 8.49 -11.64 -2.23
N HIS A 291 9.43 -10.73 -2.44
CA HIS A 291 9.61 -10.07 -3.72
C HIS A 291 11.04 -10.23 -4.22
N SER A 292 11.22 -10.25 -5.55
CA SER A 292 12.53 -10.08 -6.16
C SER A 292 12.96 -8.61 -6.13
N ASP A 293 14.24 -8.35 -6.44
CA ASP A 293 14.68 -7.00 -6.74
C ASP A 293 14.07 -6.50 -8.06
N PRO A 294 13.71 -5.20 -8.17
CA PRO A 294 13.28 -4.61 -9.42
C PRO A 294 14.36 -4.72 -10.51
N ARG A 295 13.98 -5.18 -11.70
CA ARG A 295 14.88 -5.29 -12.85
C ARG A 295 14.34 -4.51 -14.04
N PRO A 296 15.19 -3.76 -14.78
CA PRO A 296 14.78 -3.07 -15.99
C PRO A 296 14.14 -4.03 -17.01
N GLN A 297 13.08 -3.58 -17.67
CA GLN A 297 12.39 -4.29 -18.74
C GLN A 297 12.40 -3.50 -20.04
N SER A 298 12.12 -4.19 -21.14
CA SER A 298 11.93 -3.54 -22.44
C SER A 298 10.63 -2.76 -22.47
N SER A 299 10.73 -1.44 -22.63
CA SER A 299 9.61 -0.52 -22.76
C SER A 299 8.64 -0.93 -23.87
N GLU A 300 9.15 -1.33 -25.03
CA GLU A 300 8.36 -1.76 -26.18
C GLU A 300 7.57 -3.06 -25.90
N LYS A 301 8.16 -4.03 -25.18
CA LYS A 301 7.43 -5.25 -24.80
C LYS A 301 6.29 -4.94 -23.83
N THR A 302 6.52 -4.04 -22.88
CA THR A 302 5.49 -3.59 -21.93
C THR A 302 4.38 -2.80 -22.62
N ALA A 303 4.73 -1.92 -23.55
CA ALA A 303 3.75 -1.20 -24.36
C ALA A 303 3.00 -2.13 -25.31
N ALA A 304 3.59 -3.24 -25.76
CA ALA A 304 2.89 -4.25 -26.55
C ALA A 304 1.90 -5.07 -25.71
N SER A 305 2.20 -5.32 -24.43
CA SER A 305 1.34 -6.11 -23.53
C SER A 305 0.13 -5.34 -23.03
N SER A 306 0.23 -4.01 -22.87
CA SER A 306 -0.84 -3.16 -22.34
C SER A 306 -1.25 -2.05 -23.30
N GLY A 307 -2.54 -2.02 -23.67
CA GLY A 307 -3.12 -0.95 -24.49
C GLY A 307 -3.04 0.42 -23.80
N LEU A 308 -3.19 0.46 -22.47
CA LEU A 308 -3.12 1.71 -21.71
C LEU A 308 -1.70 2.30 -21.68
N ILE A 309 -0.69 1.45 -21.52
CA ILE A 309 0.72 1.88 -21.59
C ILE A 309 1.03 2.42 -22.99
N ARG A 310 0.66 1.67 -24.05
CA ARG A 310 0.83 2.12 -25.43
C ARG A 310 0.17 3.46 -25.67
N ALA A 311 -1.04 3.64 -25.17
CA ALA A 311 -1.84 4.83 -25.43
C ALA A 311 -1.28 6.10 -24.79
N PHE A 312 -0.76 6.01 -23.57
CA PHE A 312 -0.32 7.16 -22.78
C PHE A 312 1.18 7.47 -22.95
N TYR A 313 2.05 6.44 -22.90
CA TYR A 313 3.49 6.64 -22.94
C TYR A 313 4.06 6.45 -24.36
N SER A 314 4.99 7.31 -24.75
CA SER A 314 5.78 7.13 -25.98
C SER A 314 7.00 6.26 -25.74
N GLU A 315 7.84 6.61 -24.76
CA GLU A 315 9.06 5.87 -24.40
C GLU A 315 9.23 5.87 -22.87
N PRO A 316 8.56 4.96 -22.15
CA PRO A 316 8.63 4.94 -20.69
C PRO A 316 9.79 4.08 -20.17
N ASP A 317 10.27 4.41 -18.97
CA ASP A 317 11.11 3.51 -18.19
C ASP A 317 10.24 2.43 -17.55
N THR A 318 10.68 1.17 -17.64
CA THR A 318 9.96 0.04 -17.03
C THR A 318 10.88 -0.79 -16.14
N PHE A 319 10.40 -1.10 -14.94
CA PHE A 319 11.02 -2.06 -14.03
C PHE A 319 10.01 -3.14 -13.67
N ALA A 320 10.46 -4.39 -13.52
CA ALA A 320 9.63 -5.49 -13.09
C ALA A 320 10.14 -6.13 -11.81
N LEU A 321 9.22 -6.60 -10.98
CA LEU A 321 9.51 -7.46 -9.85
C LEU A 321 8.49 -8.61 -9.80
N ASN A 322 8.92 -9.72 -9.22
CA ASN A 322 8.07 -10.87 -8.97
C ASN A 322 7.71 -10.93 -7.50
N VAL A 323 6.44 -11.14 -7.18
CA VAL A 323 5.97 -11.45 -5.82
C VAL A 323 5.68 -12.94 -5.75
N SER A 324 6.41 -13.68 -4.91
CA SER A 324 6.15 -15.11 -4.65
C SER A 324 5.37 -15.30 -3.36
N PHE A 325 4.53 -16.34 -3.33
CA PHE A 325 3.62 -16.59 -2.22
C PHE A 325 3.95 -17.89 -1.48
N GLY A 326 4.00 -17.77 -0.16
CA GLY A 326 4.21 -18.83 0.81
C GLY A 326 5.64 -19.08 1.27
N LEU A 327 5.74 -19.94 2.27
CA LEU A 327 6.99 -20.39 2.88
C LEU A 327 7.11 -21.92 2.90
N ALA A 328 8.34 -22.41 3.07
CA ALA A 328 8.64 -23.81 3.29
C ALA A 328 7.80 -24.41 4.43
N GLY A 329 7.17 -25.56 4.19
CA GLY A 329 6.31 -26.26 5.15
C GLY A 329 4.86 -25.77 5.19
N GLU A 330 4.51 -24.71 4.46
CA GLU A 330 3.12 -24.26 4.35
C GLU A 330 2.33 -25.09 3.32
N PRO A 331 1.00 -25.22 3.50
CA PRO A 331 0.15 -25.86 2.51
C PRO A 331 0.29 -25.23 1.11
N PHE A 332 0.42 -26.08 0.10
CA PHE A 332 0.41 -25.65 -1.30
C PHE A 332 -0.93 -25.06 -1.71
N TYR A 333 -0.95 -24.35 -2.84
CA TYR A 333 -2.15 -23.69 -3.36
C TYR A 333 -3.33 -24.67 -3.55
N ASN A 334 -3.07 -25.94 -3.90
CA ASN A 334 -4.11 -26.94 -4.09
C ASN A 334 -4.95 -27.24 -2.84
N SER A 335 -4.51 -26.83 -1.65
CA SER A 335 -5.24 -27.06 -0.40
C SER A 335 -6.55 -26.25 -0.31
N THR A 336 -6.52 -24.98 -0.72
CA THR A 336 -7.69 -24.08 -0.70
C THR A 336 -8.12 -23.64 -2.08
N GLN A 337 -7.23 -23.74 -3.08
CA GLN A 337 -7.41 -23.21 -4.43
C GLN A 337 -7.78 -21.73 -4.43
N PHE A 338 -7.32 -21.01 -3.41
CA PHE A 338 -7.53 -19.57 -3.27
C PHE A 338 -6.24 -18.90 -2.79
N LEU A 339 -5.94 -17.74 -3.38
CA LEU A 339 -4.82 -16.90 -2.99
C LEU A 339 -5.21 -15.45 -3.23
N SER A 340 -5.10 -14.59 -2.21
CA SER A 340 -5.30 -13.16 -2.35
C SER A 340 -4.12 -12.35 -1.84
N TRP A 341 -3.87 -11.21 -2.47
CA TRP A 341 -2.83 -10.27 -2.13
C TRP A 341 -3.33 -8.84 -2.40
N THR A 342 -2.81 -7.87 -1.66
CA THR A 342 -3.27 -6.49 -1.74
C THR A 342 -2.09 -5.53 -1.76
N VAL A 343 -2.19 -4.52 -2.61
CA VAL A 343 -1.16 -3.50 -2.81
C VAL A 343 -1.81 -2.12 -2.92
N LEU A 344 -1.11 -1.10 -2.43
CA LEU A 344 -1.47 0.31 -2.61
C LEU A 344 -0.62 0.93 -3.70
N VAL A 345 -1.22 1.80 -4.51
CA VAL A 345 -0.54 2.62 -5.53
C VAL A 345 -0.92 4.07 -5.31
N GLY A 346 0.05 4.96 -5.15
CA GLY A 346 -0.22 6.37 -4.82
C GLY A 346 0.91 7.32 -5.17
N VAL A 347 0.67 8.60 -4.89
CA VAL A 347 1.65 9.68 -5.02
C VAL A 347 2.03 10.29 -3.68
N GLY A 348 3.23 10.87 -3.62
CA GLY A 348 3.82 11.45 -2.41
C GLY A 348 4.40 10.38 -1.48
N SER A 349 4.55 10.73 -0.20
CA SER A 349 5.09 9.81 0.81
C SER A 349 4.12 8.66 1.08
N PRO A 350 4.59 7.39 1.11
CA PRO A 350 3.75 6.25 1.42
C PRO A 350 3.15 6.34 2.84
N PRO A 351 1.89 5.93 3.05
CA PRO A 351 1.27 5.91 4.37
C PRO A 351 1.99 4.97 5.35
N VAL A 352 2.21 5.44 6.58
CA VAL A 352 2.91 4.69 7.64
C VAL A 352 1.95 4.39 8.79
N ASP A 353 1.91 3.14 9.23
CA ASP A 353 1.13 2.75 10.40
C ASP A 353 1.68 3.41 11.67
N SER A 354 0.77 3.82 12.56
CA SER A 354 1.09 4.31 13.89
C SER A 354 0.15 3.69 14.91
N PHE A 355 0.63 3.58 16.15
CA PHE A 355 -0.14 3.04 17.26
C PHE A 355 -1.45 3.80 17.45
N SER A 356 -2.55 3.06 17.65
CA SER A 356 -3.82 3.71 17.99
C SER A 356 -3.72 4.52 19.28
N PRO A 357 -4.56 5.57 19.43
CA PRO A 357 -4.64 6.33 20.68
C PRO A 357 -4.88 5.44 21.91
N LEU A 358 -5.58 4.31 21.73
CA LEU A 358 -5.82 3.33 22.79
C LEU A 358 -4.51 2.63 23.20
N VAL A 359 -3.74 2.12 22.24
CA VAL A 359 -2.45 1.46 22.51
C VAL A 359 -1.46 2.45 23.14
N VAL A 360 -1.40 3.68 22.62
CA VAL A 360 -0.62 4.77 23.21
C VAL A 360 -1.04 5.05 24.66
N ALA A 361 -2.35 5.08 24.95
CA ALA A 361 -2.84 5.28 26.31
C ALA A 361 -2.48 4.11 27.25
N ILE A 362 -2.59 2.86 26.79
CA ILE A 362 -2.19 1.68 27.57
C ILE A 362 -0.68 1.72 27.88
N MET A 363 0.16 2.03 26.89
CA MET A 363 1.60 2.18 27.09
C MET A 363 1.91 3.32 28.07
N ALA A 364 1.25 4.47 27.93
CA ALA A 364 1.43 5.63 28.79
C ALA A 364 1.06 5.32 30.25
N VAL A 365 -0.05 4.63 30.51
CA VAL A 365 -0.45 4.23 31.87
C VAL A 365 0.45 3.12 32.40
N GLY A 366 0.66 2.05 31.62
CA GLY A 366 1.40 0.87 32.04
C GLY A 366 2.87 1.15 32.37
N LEU A 367 3.53 2.02 31.59
CA LEU A 367 4.92 2.42 31.83
C LEU A 367 5.04 3.68 32.69
N GLY A 368 4.09 4.61 32.58
CA GLY A 368 4.11 5.87 33.31
C GLY A 368 3.86 5.70 34.80
N THR A 369 2.90 4.86 35.19
CA THR A 369 2.55 4.65 36.60
C THR A 369 3.74 4.13 37.44
N PRO A 370 4.48 3.08 37.03
CA PRO A 370 5.67 2.64 37.75
C PRO A 370 6.75 3.72 37.89
N VAL A 371 6.99 4.51 36.83
CA VAL A 371 7.97 5.61 36.85
C VAL A 371 7.57 6.68 37.86
N VAL A 372 6.29 7.06 37.89
CA VAL A 372 5.77 8.02 38.88
C VAL A 372 5.97 7.50 40.31
N PHE A 373 5.67 6.23 40.58
CA PHE A 373 5.90 5.64 41.90
C PHE A 373 7.39 5.61 42.29
N LEU A 374 8.29 5.29 41.35
CA LEU A 374 9.74 5.31 41.59
C LEU A 374 10.24 6.73 41.92
N LEU A 375 9.76 7.74 41.20
CA LEU A 375 10.13 9.14 41.44
C LEU A 375 9.60 9.65 42.77
N LEU A 376 8.33 9.40 43.10
CA LEU A 376 7.73 9.79 44.37
C LEU A 376 8.39 9.07 45.55
N GLY A 377 8.65 7.76 45.42
CA GLY A 377 9.37 6.98 46.42
C GLY A 377 10.81 7.46 46.61
N GLY A 378 11.53 7.73 45.53
CA GLY A 378 12.88 8.28 45.57
C GLY A 378 12.93 9.66 46.23
N LEU A 379 12.01 10.55 45.87
CA LEU A 379 11.88 11.88 46.48
C LEU A 379 11.60 11.77 47.99
N TRP A 380 10.67 10.89 48.37
CA TRP A 380 10.33 10.63 49.76
C TRP A 380 11.55 10.17 50.57
N VAL A 381 12.33 9.21 50.05
CA VAL A 381 13.56 8.73 50.69
C VAL A 381 14.60 9.85 50.82
N CYS A 382 14.80 10.66 49.78
CA CYS A 382 15.73 11.80 49.80
C CYS A 382 15.33 12.84 50.86
N ILE A 383 14.05 13.18 50.96
CA ILE A 383 13.53 14.10 51.98
C ILE A 383 13.76 13.52 53.38
N ARG A 384 13.44 12.24 53.58
CA ARG A 384 13.60 11.58 54.89
C ARG A 384 15.05 11.53 55.33
N LYS A 385 15.98 11.26 54.40
CA LYS A 385 17.43 11.22 54.70
C LYS A 385 17.95 12.60 55.07
N ARG A 386 17.59 13.66 54.33
CA ARG A 386 17.95 15.04 54.69
C ARG A 386 17.38 15.49 56.03
N ALA A 387 16.14 15.11 56.34
CA ALA A 387 15.53 15.40 57.64
C ALA A 387 16.29 14.70 58.79
N ALA A 388 16.70 13.44 58.59
CA ALA A 388 17.52 12.70 59.55
C ALA A 388 18.91 13.32 59.75
N ASP A 389 19.59 13.71 58.67
CA ASP A 389 20.90 14.39 58.72
C ASP A 389 20.80 15.78 59.41
N SER A 390 19.64 16.44 59.33
CA SER A 390 19.39 17.74 59.97
C SER A 390 19.12 17.61 61.48
N THR A 391 18.64 16.45 61.95
CA THR A 391 18.44 16.17 63.38
C THR A 391 19.69 15.72 64.11
N THR A 392 20.75 15.30 63.39
CA THR A 392 22.09 15.08 63.96
C THR A 392 22.89 16.39 64.00
N ALA A 393 22.29 17.44 64.56
CA ALA A 393 23.04 18.62 64.96
C ALA A 393 23.90 18.24 66.17
N TYR A 394 25.23 18.26 65.97
CA TYR A 394 26.27 18.08 66.98
C TYR A 394 25.88 18.74 68.32
N GLU A 395 25.68 17.94 69.37
CA GLU A 395 25.73 18.47 70.74
C GLU A 395 27.20 18.78 71.08
N PRO A 396 27.55 20.05 71.40
CA PRO A 396 28.90 20.35 71.85
C PRO A 396 29.07 19.78 73.27
N ILE A 397 30.08 18.92 73.41
CA ILE A 397 30.51 18.39 74.71
C ILE A 397 31.20 19.54 75.45
N ASN A 398 30.60 20.00 76.55
CA ASN A 398 31.24 20.87 77.55
C ASN A 398 32.24 20.10 78.40
#